data_AF-A0A0R1VXT1-F1
#
_entry.id   AF-A0A0R1VXT1-F1
#
_cell.length_a   1.000
_cell.length_b   1.000
_cell.length_c   1.000
_cell.angle_alpha   90.00
_cell.angle_beta   90.00
_cell.angle_gamma   90.00
#
_symmetry.space_group_name_H-M   'P 1'
#
loop_
_entity.id
_entity.type
_entity.pdbx_description
1 polymer ?
#
loop_
_entity_poly.entity_id
_entity_poly.type
_entity_poly.pdbx_seq_one_letter_code
_entity_poly.pdbx_strand_id
1 'polypeptide(L)'
;MEKEKLQEILDKHVKWLNNELGGVRADLRDADLRCADLRGARLNWANWHEAKNIRVYVAGLQSSRENAQLTYIPSIDVATTGCWQGTWQGTIDRIHSVYADGTRRRKAYDLAIEYIEDQMALDKVEVED
;
A
#
# COMPACT_ATOMS: atom_id res chain seq x y z
N MET A 1 -7.03 -17.37 -0.12
CA MET A 1 -7.50 -17.23 -1.52
C MET A 1 -6.72 -18.21 -2.39
N GLU A 2 -7.30 -18.75 -3.46
CA GLU A 2 -6.56 -19.57 -4.43
C GLU A 2 -5.58 -18.70 -5.25
N LYS A 3 -4.39 -19.24 -5.56
CA LYS A 3 -3.33 -18.52 -6.29
C LYS A 3 -3.81 -17.99 -7.65
N GLU A 4 -4.62 -18.78 -8.36
CA GLU A 4 -5.16 -18.42 -9.68
C GLU A 4 -6.10 -17.22 -9.59
N LYS A 5 -6.95 -17.17 -8.57
CA LYS A 5 -7.85 -16.04 -8.32
C LYS A 5 -7.09 -14.75 -8.00
N LEU A 6 -6.01 -14.86 -7.21
CA LEU A 6 -5.16 -13.70 -6.94
C LEU A 6 -4.50 -13.19 -8.23
N GLN A 7 -3.95 -14.10 -9.05
CA GLN A 7 -3.32 -13.72 -10.31
C GLN A 7 -4.32 -13.04 -11.24
N GLU A 8 -5.55 -13.54 -11.34
CA GLU A 8 -6.61 -12.92 -12.14
C GLU A 8 -6.91 -11.48 -11.69
N ILE A 9 -6.97 -11.23 -10.37
CA ILE A 9 -7.18 -9.88 -9.81
C ILE A 9 -6.00 -8.97 -10.20
N LEU A 10 -4.77 -9.45 -10.07
CA LEU A 10 -3.57 -8.67 -10.40
C LEU A 10 -3.46 -8.38 -11.91
N ASP A 11 -3.80 -9.35 -12.76
CA ASP A 11 -3.79 -9.18 -14.21
C ASP A 11 -4.84 -8.16 -14.68
N LYS A 12 -6.06 -8.25 -14.14
CA LYS A 12 -7.11 -7.24 -14.39
C LYS A 12 -6.69 -5.86 -13.89
N HIS A 13 -5.97 -5.79 -12.77
CA HIS A 13 -5.47 -4.52 -12.25
C HIS A 13 -4.38 -3.91 -13.13
N VAL A 14 -3.46 -4.72 -13.66
CA VAL A 14 -2.45 -4.25 -14.61
C VAL A 14 -3.13 -3.67 -15.87
N LYS A 15 -4.15 -4.35 -16.39
CA LYS A 15 -4.97 -3.84 -17.51
C LYS A 15 -5.64 -2.51 -17.17
N TRP A 16 -6.20 -2.38 -15.96
CA TRP A 16 -6.80 -1.13 -15.50
C TRP A 16 -5.79 0.01 -15.46
N LEU A 17 -4.58 -0.24 -14.94
CA LEU A 17 -3.50 0.75 -14.92
C LEU A 17 -3.04 1.19 -16.31
N ASN A 18 -3.23 0.35 -17.33
CA ASN A 18 -2.86 0.61 -18.71
C ASN A 18 -4.02 1.14 -19.57
N ASN A 19 -5.21 1.38 -18.98
CA ASN A 19 -6.44 1.70 -19.72
C ASN A 19 -6.82 0.66 -20.79
N GLU A 20 -6.54 -0.61 -20.53
CA GLU A 20 -6.88 -1.72 -21.42
C GLU A 20 -8.31 -2.23 -21.15
N LEU A 21 -8.98 -2.72 -22.20
CA LEU A 21 -10.32 -3.28 -22.10
C LEU A 21 -10.34 -4.47 -21.14
N GLY A 22 -11.33 -4.49 -20.23
CA GLY A 22 -11.46 -5.52 -19.20
C GLY A 22 -10.58 -5.31 -17.97
N GLY A 23 -9.93 -4.15 -17.84
CA GLY A 23 -9.21 -3.76 -16.65
C GLY A 23 -10.13 -3.47 -15.46
N VAL A 24 -9.80 -4.03 -14.30
CA VAL A 24 -10.49 -3.79 -13.02
C VAL A 24 -9.47 -3.49 -11.94
N ARG A 25 -9.67 -2.38 -11.21
CA ARG A 25 -8.84 -2.02 -10.07
C ARG A 25 -8.86 -3.13 -9.01
N ALA A 26 -7.68 -3.51 -8.51
CA ALA A 26 -7.52 -4.56 -7.51
C ALA A 26 -8.26 -4.22 -6.22
N ASP A 27 -9.18 -5.11 -5.86
CA ASP A 27 -9.86 -5.11 -4.58
C ASP A 27 -9.37 -6.32 -3.77
N LEU A 28 -8.52 -6.07 -2.78
CA LEU A 28 -7.96 -7.09 -1.90
C LEU A 28 -8.60 -7.05 -0.52
N ARG A 29 -9.79 -6.43 -0.41
CA ARG A 29 -10.57 -6.46 0.83
C ARG A 29 -10.94 -7.88 1.20
N ASP A 30 -10.78 -8.19 2.49
CA ASP A 30 -11.02 -9.53 3.05
C ASP A 30 -10.21 -10.66 2.40
N ALA A 31 -9.24 -10.36 1.54
CA ALA A 31 -8.46 -11.36 0.85
C ALA A 31 -7.56 -12.10 1.85
N ASP A 32 -7.73 -13.42 1.93
CA ASP A 32 -6.77 -14.28 2.62
C ASP A 32 -5.54 -14.49 1.74
N LEU A 33 -4.45 -13.80 2.09
CA LEU A 33 -3.19 -13.77 1.34
C LEU A 33 -2.10 -14.67 1.96
N ARG A 34 -2.48 -15.71 2.72
CA ARG A 34 -1.53 -16.72 3.21
C ARG A 34 -0.69 -17.27 2.05
N CYS A 35 0.64 -17.19 2.19
CA CYS A 35 1.61 -17.67 1.21
C CYS A 35 1.46 -17.06 -0.20
N ALA A 36 0.77 -15.93 -0.35
CA ALA A 36 0.67 -15.23 -1.61
C ALA A 36 2.04 -14.63 -2.00
N ASP A 37 2.49 -14.90 -3.22
CA ASP A 37 3.66 -14.22 -3.79
C ASP A 37 3.23 -12.94 -4.49
N LEU A 38 3.48 -11.80 -3.85
CA LEU A 38 3.17 -10.46 -4.37
C LEU A 38 4.41 -9.75 -4.92
N ARG A 39 5.57 -10.43 -5.02
CA ARG A 39 6.80 -9.82 -5.50
C ARG A 39 6.64 -9.40 -6.96
N GLY A 40 6.96 -8.14 -7.26
CA GLY A 40 6.82 -7.56 -8.59
C GLY A 40 5.39 -7.19 -9.00
N ALA A 41 4.38 -7.41 -8.15
CA ALA A 41 3.02 -6.99 -8.43
C ALA A 41 2.89 -5.46 -8.49
N ARG A 42 2.04 -4.96 -9.39
CA ARG A 42 1.63 -3.55 -9.40
C ARG A 42 0.49 -3.40 -8.40
N LEU A 43 0.77 -2.78 -7.27
CA LEU A 43 -0.08 -2.69 -6.09
C LEU A 43 -0.60 -1.27 -5.84
N ASN A 44 -0.14 -0.30 -6.63
CA ASN A 44 -0.63 1.07 -6.57
C ASN A 44 -2.15 1.13 -6.82
N TRP A 45 -2.85 1.96 -6.04
CA TRP A 45 -4.31 2.03 -5.97
C TRP A 45 -5.05 0.78 -5.49
N ALA A 46 -4.40 -0.33 -5.14
CA ALA A 46 -5.12 -1.49 -4.60
C ALA A 46 -5.82 -1.13 -3.29
N ASN A 47 -7.02 -1.68 -3.07
CA ASN A 47 -7.70 -1.54 -1.78
C ASN A 47 -7.17 -2.62 -0.82
N TRP A 48 -6.51 -2.19 0.25
CA TRP A 48 -5.86 -3.06 1.25
C TRP A 48 -6.65 -3.20 2.55
N HIS A 49 -7.84 -2.58 2.61
CA HIS A 49 -8.65 -2.59 3.83
C HIS A 49 -9.02 -4.03 4.22
N GLU A 50 -8.78 -4.42 5.47
CA GLU A 50 -9.11 -5.76 5.98
C GLU A 50 -8.42 -6.94 5.24
N ALA A 51 -7.29 -6.71 4.56
CA ALA A 51 -6.49 -7.81 4.03
C ALA A 51 -6.04 -8.74 5.17
N LYS A 52 -6.23 -10.06 5.01
CA LYS A 52 -5.98 -11.06 6.07
C LYS A 52 -4.72 -11.85 5.76
N ASN A 53 -4.02 -12.23 6.83
CA ASN A 53 -2.82 -13.08 6.78
C ASN A 53 -1.66 -12.53 5.93
N ILE A 54 -1.62 -11.22 5.76
CA ILE A 54 -0.46 -10.46 5.30
C ILE A 54 -0.39 -9.21 6.16
N ARG A 55 0.81 -8.80 6.55
CA ARG A 55 1.01 -7.56 7.28
C ARG A 55 1.03 -6.40 6.30
N VAL A 56 0.08 -5.49 6.46
CA VAL A 56 -0.06 -4.30 5.64
C VAL A 56 -0.41 -3.14 6.55
N TYR A 57 0.40 -2.09 6.53
CA TYR A 57 0.09 -0.85 7.24
C TYR A 57 -0.56 0.11 6.27
N VAL A 58 -1.68 0.70 6.67
CA VAL A 58 -2.45 1.64 5.85
C VAL A 58 -2.72 2.89 6.67
N ALA A 59 -2.21 4.02 6.20
CA ALA A 59 -2.53 5.33 6.75
C ALA A 59 -3.39 6.10 5.75
N GLY A 60 -4.57 6.53 6.19
CA GLY A 60 -5.43 7.40 5.40
C GLY A 60 -4.82 8.80 5.26
N LEU A 61 -4.87 9.35 4.05
CA LEU A 61 -4.42 10.71 3.74
C LEU A 61 -5.65 11.60 3.53
N GLN A 62 -5.70 12.73 4.23
CA GLN A 62 -6.75 13.73 4.05
C GLN A 62 -6.59 14.42 2.67
N SER A 63 -7.32 13.92 1.68
CA SER A 63 -7.37 14.51 0.34
C SER A 63 -8.73 14.29 -0.33
N SER A 64 -8.98 15.01 -1.43
CA SER A 64 -10.17 14.83 -2.27
C SER A 64 -10.11 13.58 -3.16
N ARG A 65 -9.01 12.83 -3.14
CA ARG A 65 -8.85 11.62 -3.95
C ARG A 65 -9.47 10.42 -3.24
N GLU A 66 -10.26 9.65 -3.97
CA GLU A 66 -10.69 8.33 -3.51
C GLU A 66 -9.48 7.43 -3.23
N ASN A 67 -9.51 6.68 -2.13
CA ASN A 67 -8.42 5.80 -1.70
C ASN A 67 -7.06 6.52 -1.56
N ALA A 68 -7.09 7.75 -1.04
CA ALA A 68 -5.89 8.44 -0.62
C ALA A 68 -5.32 7.74 0.62
N GLN A 69 -4.41 6.81 0.38
CA GLN A 69 -3.71 6.08 1.42
C GLN A 69 -2.22 6.04 1.14
N LEU A 70 -1.44 6.05 2.21
CA LEU A 70 -0.07 5.55 2.21
C LEU A 70 -0.14 4.11 2.72
N THR A 71 0.33 3.17 1.91
CA THR A 71 0.37 1.75 2.27
C THR A 71 1.80 1.27 2.31
N TYR A 72 2.13 0.41 3.28
CA TYR A 72 3.39 -0.30 3.33
C TYR A 72 3.20 -1.79 3.62
N ILE A 73 3.92 -2.63 2.88
CA ILE A 73 3.91 -4.10 2.97
C ILE A 73 5.34 -4.55 3.28
N PRO A 74 5.69 -4.79 4.56
CA PRO A 74 7.07 -5.05 4.96
C PRO A 74 7.67 -6.32 4.36
N SER A 75 6.85 -7.37 4.16
CA SER A 75 7.33 -8.68 3.69
C SER A 75 7.93 -8.66 2.28
N ILE A 76 7.62 -7.64 1.49
CA ILE A 76 8.12 -7.46 0.12
C ILE A 76 8.78 -6.10 -0.10
N ASP A 77 8.94 -5.29 0.96
CA ASP A 77 9.39 -3.89 0.93
C ASP A 77 8.71 -3.08 -0.19
N VAL A 78 7.37 -3.07 -0.18
CA VAL A 78 6.58 -2.28 -1.13
C VAL A 78 5.73 -1.27 -0.39
N ALA A 79 5.89 -0.01 -0.76
CA ALA A 79 5.06 1.10 -0.36
C ALA A 79 4.33 1.69 -1.57
N THR A 80 3.09 2.12 -1.36
CA THR A 80 2.26 2.73 -2.43
C THR A 80 1.56 3.98 -1.93
N THR A 81 1.46 4.99 -2.81
CA THR A 81 0.59 6.15 -2.58
C THR A 81 0.18 6.81 -3.89
N GLY A 82 -1.12 6.86 -4.16
CA GLY A 82 -1.64 7.26 -5.47
C GLY A 82 -1.04 6.42 -6.61
N CYS A 83 -0.45 7.07 -7.61
CA CYS A 83 0.23 6.39 -8.73
C CYS A 83 1.63 5.89 -8.40
N TRP A 84 2.19 6.25 -7.24
CA TRP A 84 3.53 5.85 -6.85
C TRP A 84 3.54 4.45 -6.24
N GLN A 85 4.59 3.69 -6.57
CA GLN A 85 5.00 2.45 -5.93
C GLN A 85 6.53 2.41 -5.86
N GLY A 86 7.08 2.03 -4.72
CA GLY A 86 8.52 1.87 -4.52
C GLY A 86 8.82 1.17 -3.20
N THR A 87 10.07 1.19 -2.75
CA THR A 87 10.43 0.75 -1.40
C THR A 87 9.91 1.74 -0.35
N TRP A 88 9.91 1.36 0.94
CA TRP A 88 9.54 2.28 2.02
C TRP A 88 10.40 3.54 1.99
N GLN A 89 11.72 3.37 2.04
CA GLN A 89 12.66 4.49 2.04
C GLN A 89 12.56 5.33 0.76
N GLY A 90 12.49 4.69 -0.41
CA GLY A 90 12.34 5.41 -1.68
C GLY A 90 11.04 6.20 -1.76
N THR A 91 10.00 5.77 -1.07
CA THR A 91 8.72 6.50 -0.97
C THR A 91 8.85 7.73 -0.08
N ILE A 92 9.52 7.62 1.07
CA ILE A 92 9.82 8.75 1.96
C ILE A 92 10.65 9.79 1.21
N ASP A 93 11.76 9.37 0.59
CA ASP A 93 12.64 10.25 -0.18
C ASP A 93 11.87 10.96 -1.30
N ARG A 94 10.99 10.22 -1.99
CA ARG A 94 10.15 10.78 -3.03
C ARG A 94 9.19 11.84 -2.48
N ILE A 95 8.46 11.54 -1.42
CA ILE A 95 7.55 12.50 -0.76
C ILE A 95 8.33 13.76 -0.36
N HIS A 96 9.51 13.58 0.24
CA HIS A 96 10.33 14.67 0.74
C HIS A 96 10.92 15.53 -0.39
N SER A 97 11.20 14.94 -1.55
CA SER A 97 11.64 15.65 -2.75
C SER A 97 10.52 16.40 -3.48
N VAL A 98 9.29 15.88 -3.45
CA VAL A 98 8.15 16.44 -4.20
C VAL A 98 7.42 17.52 -3.41
N TYR A 99 7.29 17.33 -2.10
CA TYR A 99 6.54 18.24 -1.24
C TYR A 99 7.51 18.99 -0.34
N ALA A 100 7.64 20.30 -0.60
CA ALA A 100 8.40 21.21 0.23
C ALA A 100 7.95 21.14 1.71
N ASP A 101 8.91 21.33 2.59
CA ASP A 101 8.69 21.36 4.02
C ASP A 101 7.65 22.44 4.41
N GLY A 102 6.93 22.19 5.49
CA GLY A 102 5.88 23.08 6.00
C GLY A 102 4.56 23.06 5.23
N THR A 103 4.51 22.49 4.01
CA THR A 103 3.26 22.40 3.24
C THR A 103 2.25 21.45 3.89
N ARG A 104 0.95 21.72 3.72
CA ARG A 104 -0.13 20.86 4.24
C ARG A 104 0.01 19.41 3.76
N ARG A 105 0.40 19.21 2.50
CA ARG A 105 0.60 17.86 1.95
C ARG A 105 1.79 17.16 2.60
N ARG A 106 2.91 17.85 2.75
CA ARG A 106 4.10 17.31 3.40
C ARG A 106 3.78 16.85 4.83
N LYS A 107 3.17 17.73 5.64
CA LYS A 107 2.73 17.40 7.01
C LYS A 107 1.77 16.20 7.07
N ALA A 108 0.83 16.08 6.13
CA ALA A 108 -0.09 14.96 6.09
C ALA A 108 0.63 13.62 5.80
N TYR A 109 1.64 13.63 4.92
CA TYR A 109 2.46 12.45 4.68
C TYR A 109 3.39 12.16 5.86
N ASP A 110 4.01 13.15 6.48
CA ASP A 110 4.90 12.93 7.62
C ASP A 110 4.12 12.30 8.79
N LEU A 111 2.90 12.76 9.08
CA LEU A 111 2.00 12.11 10.06
C LEU A 111 1.64 10.66 9.70
N ALA A 112 1.41 10.40 8.40
CA ALA A 112 1.10 9.05 7.93
C ALA A 112 2.31 8.11 8.01
N ILE A 113 3.52 8.64 7.75
CA ILE A 113 4.79 7.92 7.90
C ILE A 113 5.01 7.58 9.37
N GLU A 114 4.92 8.58 10.27
CA GLU A 114 5.06 8.40 11.72
C GLU A 114 4.08 7.34 12.24
N TYR A 115 2.80 7.43 11.88
CA TYR A 115 1.80 6.42 12.26
C TYR A 115 2.19 5.01 11.83
N ILE A 116 2.68 4.82 10.59
CA ILE A 116 3.09 3.51 10.09
C ILE A 116 4.34 3.01 10.83
N GLU A 117 5.33 3.87 11.06
CA GLU A 117 6.55 3.52 11.78
C GLU A 117 6.28 3.14 13.24
N ASP A 118 5.36 3.83 13.90
CA ASP A 118 4.91 3.51 15.25
C ASP A 118 4.20 2.15 15.29
N GLN A 119 3.31 1.87 14.33
CA GLN A 119 2.68 0.55 14.20
C GLN A 119 3.72 -0.56 13.94
N MET A 120 4.73 -0.29 13.12
CA MET A 120 5.86 -1.19 12.88
C MET A 120 6.70 -1.44 14.14
N ALA A 121 6.86 -0.41 14.98
CA ALA A 121 7.58 -0.54 16.24
C ALA A 121 6.81 -1.39 17.25
N LEU A 122 5.49 -1.16 17.39
CA LEU A 122 4.61 -1.97 18.24
C LEU A 122 4.68 -3.45 17.90
N ASP A 123 4.75 -3.75 16.61
CA ASP A 123 4.84 -5.09 16.07
C ASP A 123 6.16 -5.83 16.33
N LYS A 124 7.21 -5.10 16.76
CA LYS A 124 8.51 -5.66 17.16
C LYS A 124 8.64 -5.83 18.66
N VAL A 125 7.75 -5.22 19.44
CA VAL A 125 7.67 -5.46 20.87
C VAL A 125 7.07 -6.86 21.01
N GLU A 126 7.88 -7.82 21.47
CA GLU A 126 7.37 -9.14 21.83
C GLU A 126 6.20 -8.93 22.78
N VAL A 127 5.03 -9.43 22.38
CA VAL A 127 3.87 -9.48 23.27
C VAL A 127 4.21 -10.54 24.29
N GLU A 128 4.75 -10.12 25.44
CA GLU A 128 4.69 -10.90 26.67
C GLU A 128 3.20 -11.01 27.08
N ASP A 129 2.47 -11.91 26.44
CA ASP A 129 1.18 -12.42 26.91
C ASP A 129 1.38 -13.77 27.62
#